data_AF-A0A6A6X2M3-F1
#
_entry.id   AF-A0A6A6X2M3-F1
#
_cell.length_a   1.000
_cell.length_b   1.000
_cell.length_c   1.000
_cell.angle_alpha   90.00
_cell.angle_beta   90.00
_cell.angle_gamma   90.00
#
_symmetry.space_group_name_H-M   'P 1'
#
loop_
_entity.id
_entity.type
_entity.pdbx_description
1 polymer ?
#
loop_
_entity_poly.entity_id
_entity_poly.type
_entity_poly.pdbx_seq_one_letter_code
_entity_poly.pdbx_strand_id
1 'polypeptide(L)'
;MGSVQLLDSLAVAKLLPSRVIPEGFTPSVEFSVTFDNKRVENGNLFRVSEVKFAPTISFSAPFSNTYALLLVDPDAPTPDDPKFAYWRHWVVSGIRPSALDKSEALLEKPALTEYLAPGVKDESAPHRYTFLLYKEPADFSLSKSDIGGEEFVDRRSFEVNEWVRKHGLELVGVNWMLGAGDGWKA
;
A
#
# COMPACT_ATOMS: atom_id res chain seq x y z
N MET A 1 10.08 -2.97 19.20
CA MET A 1 11.28 -2.55 18.44
C MET A 1 10.94 -2.29 16.97
N GLY A 2 10.21 -3.18 16.27
CA GLY A 2 9.81 -2.96 14.87
C GLY A 2 8.84 -1.80 14.61
N SER A 3 7.84 -1.60 15.48
CA SER A 3 6.87 -0.49 15.31
C SER A 3 7.49 0.91 15.45
N VAL A 4 8.47 1.09 16.34
CA VAL A 4 9.19 2.36 16.50
C VAL A 4 9.99 2.68 15.24
N GLN A 5 10.73 1.70 14.71
CA GLN A 5 11.50 1.88 13.46
C GLN A 5 10.60 2.23 12.27
N LEU A 6 9.42 1.61 12.17
CA LEU A 6 8.43 1.97 11.15
C LEU A 6 7.98 3.43 11.31
N LEU A 7 7.52 3.84 12.50
CA LEU A 7 7.01 5.20 12.72
C LEU A 7 8.09 6.26 12.48
N ASP A 8 9.33 6.01 12.91
CA ASP A 8 10.47 6.90 12.65
C ASP A 8 10.76 7.01 11.14
N SER A 9 10.74 5.87 10.42
CA SER A 9 10.95 5.87 8.96
C SER A 9 9.87 6.66 8.22
N LEU A 10 8.61 6.52 8.64
CA LEU A 10 7.47 7.25 8.04
C LEU A 10 7.59 8.75 8.32
N ALA A 11 8.00 9.13 9.53
CA ALA A 11 8.20 10.54 9.89
C ALA A 11 9.35 11.17 9.08
N VAL A 12 10.50 10.49 8.98
CA VAL A 12 11.64 10.94 8.16
C VAL A 12 11.24 11.08 6.69
N ALA A 13 10.47 10.13 6.18
CA ALA A 13 9.96 10.14 4.82
C ALA A 13 8.79 11.10 4.60
N LYS A 14 8.34 11.86 5.61
CA LYS A 14 7.18 12.76 5.55
C LYS A 14 5.88 12.06 5.11
N LEU A 15 5.73 10.79 5.49
CA LEU A 15 4.52 9.98 5.33
C LEU A 15 3.66 9.97 6.60
N LEU A 16 4.20 10.37 7.75
CA LEU A 16 3.50 10.48 9.04
C LEU A 16 3.77 11.84 9.70
N PRO A 17 2.72 12.65 9.98
CA PRO A 17 1.38 12.54 9.41
C PRO A 17 1.38 12.84 7.91
N SER A 18 0.41 12.28 7.19
CA SER A 18 0.15 12.62 5.79
C SER A 18 -1.36 12.64 5.55
N ARG A 19 -1.77 12.81 4.29
CA ARG A 19 -3.18 12.60 3.92
C ARG A 19 -3.60 11.20 4.40
N VAL A 20 -2.89 10.14 4.04
CA VAL A 20 -3.38 8.75 4.23
C VAL A 20 -2.99 8.10 5.56
N ILE A 21 -2.02 8.66 6.29
CA ILE A 21 -1.62 8.17 7.61
C ILE A 21 -1.85 9.29 8.64
N PRO A 22 -2.83 9.14 9.54
CA PRO A 22 -3.19 10.20 10.48
C PRO A 22 -2.12 10.40 11.55
N GLU A 23 -2.09 11.60 12.12
CA GLU A 23 -1.31 11.89 13.33
C GLU A 23 -1.72 10.93 14.46
N GLY A 24 -0.74 10.41 15.21
CA GLY A 24 -0.98 9.46 16.28
C GLY A 24 -1.25 8.02 15.82
N PHE A 25 -1.16 7.71 14.52
CA PHE A 25 -1.23 6.33 14.03
C PHE A 25 -0.23 5.44 14.79
N THR A 26 -0.72 4.32 15.29
CA THR A 26 0.09 3.26 15.88
C THR A 26 -0.32 1.94 15.24
N PRO A 27 0.61 1.17 14.64
CA PRO A 27 0.27 -0.11 14.03
C PRO A 27 -0.24 -1.08 15.09
N SER A 28 -1.40 -1.67 14.84
CA SER A 28 -2.02 -2.69 15.71
C SER A 28 -1.87 -4.11 15.16
N VAL A 29 -1.44 -4.23 13.90
CA VAL A 29 -1.19 -5.50 13.20
C VAL A 29 0.24 -5.51 12.65
N GLU A 30 0.96 -6.61 12.88
CA GLU A 30 2.23 -6.86 12.19
C GLU A 30 1.93 -7.18 10.73
N PHE A 31 2.38 -6.32 9.81
CA PHE A 31 2.10 -6.39 8.38
C PHE A 31 3.41 -6.45 7.58
N SER A 32 3.54 -7.49 6.75
CA SER A 32 4.72 -7.76 5.93
C SER A 32 4.35 -7.78 4.45
N VAL A 33 5.25 -7.24 3.62
CA VAL A 33 5.16 -7.24 2.17
C VAL A 33 6.48 -7.74 1.62
N THR A 34 6.44 -8.66 0.65
CA THR A 34 7.62 -9.26 0.04
C THR A 34 7.45 -9.34 -1.47
N PHE A 35 8.43 -8.83 -2.21
CA PHE A 35 8.55 -9.08 -3.64
C PHE A 35 9.58 -10.18 -3.86
N ASP A 36 9.15 -11.30 -4.42
CA ASP A 36 9.95 -12.53 -4.53
C ASP A 36 10.60 -12.91 -3.18
N ASN A 37 11.93 -12.73 -3.06
CA ASN A 37 12.69 -13.04 -1.85
C ASN A 37 13.12 -11.79 -1.05
N LYS A 38 12.70 -10.59 -1.48
CA LYS A 38 13.11 -9.31 -0.90
C LYS A 38 11.95 -8.67 -0.14
N ARG A 39 12.13 -8.54 1.18
CA ARG A 39 11.14 -7.92 2.06
C ARG A 39 11.14 -6.41 1.92
N VAL A 40 9.96 -5.81 1.98
CA VAL A 40 9.80 -4.37 2.16
C VAL A 40 10.04 -4.05 3.64
N GLU A 41 11.03 -3.19 3.89
CA GLU A 41 11.53 -2.86 5.21
C GLU A 41 11.69 -1.34 5.31
N ASN A 42 10.61 -0.65 5.70
CA ASN A 42 10.64 0.73 6.17
C ASN A 42 11.35 1.71 5.21
N GLY A 43 11.10 1.60 3.90
CA GLY A 43 11.64 2.52 2.90
C GLY A 43 12.86 2.02 2.14
N ASN A 44 13.24 0.73 2.25
CA ASN A 44 14.28 0.18 1.40
C ASN A 44 13.94 0.31 -0.10
N LEU A 45 14.99 0.42 -0.93
CA LEU A 45 14.85 0.72 -2.35
C LEU A 45 14.60 -0.55 -3.17
N PHE A 46 13.62 -0.46 -4.06
CA PHE A 46 13.29 -1.43 -5.09
C PHE A 46 13.42 -0.80 -6.47
N ARG A 47 13.97 -1.57 -7.40
CA ARG A 47 14.00 -1.25 -8.82
C ARG A 47 12.68 -1.66 -9.47
N VAL A 48 12.26 -0.95 -10.52
CA VAL A 48 11.03 -1.29 -11.26
C VAL A 48 11.02 -2.74 -11.75
N SER A 49 12.17 -3.31 -12.10
CA SER A 49 12.29 -4.73 -12.45
C SER A 49 12.00 -5.70 -11.29
N GLU A 50 12.28 -5.32 -10.05
CA GLU A 50 12.06 -6.14 -8.84
C GLU A 50 10.57 -6.17 -8.41
N VAL A 51 9.77 -5.23 -8.90
CA VAL A 51 8.37 -5.00 -8.47
C VAL A 51 7.38 -5.12 -9.63
N LYS A 52 7.78 -5.86 -10.68
CA LYS A 52 6.95 -6.09 -11.88
C LYS A 52 5.65 -6.81 -11.59
N PHE A 53 5.67 -7.72 -10.61
CA PHE A 53 4.51 -8.51 -10.19
C PHE A 53 4.06 -8.09 -8.79
N ALA A 54 2.78 -8.34 -8.48
CA ALA A 54 2.23 -8.02 -7.18
C ALA A 54 3.00 -8.77 -6.06
N PRO A 55 3.25 -8.15 -4.91
CA PRO A 55 3.97 -8.79 -3.82
C PRO A 55 3.09 -9.81 -3.10
N THR A 56 3.74 -10.75 -2.44
CA THR A 56 3.10 -11.53 -1.38
C THR A 56 2.97 -10.66 -0.14
N ILE A 57 1.82 -10.75 0.52
CA ILE A 57 1.57 -10.06 1.79
C ILE A 57 1.27 -11.07 2.89
N SER A 58 1.64 -10.73 4.13
CA SER A 58 1.25 -11.50 5.32
C SER A 58 1.03 -10.58 6.50
N PHE A 59 0.16 -11.01 7.41
CA PHE A 59 -0.11 -10.27 8.63
C PHE A 59 -0.65 -11.16 9.75
N SER A 60 -0.46 -10.73 11.00
CA SER A 60 -0.93 -11.44 12.19
C SER A 60 -2.13 -10.72 12.80
N ALA A 61 -3.33 -11.22 12.54
CA ALA A 61 -4.58 -10.62 13.01
C ALA A 61 -5.68 -11.68 13.20
N PRO A 62 -6.82 -11.37 13.87
CA PRO A 62 -7.90 -12.33 14.04
C PRO A 62 -8.48 -12.85 12.72
N PHE A 63 -8.60 -14.18 12.60
CA PHE A 63 -9.12 -14.87 11.41
C PHE A 63 -10.61 -14.61 11.12
N SER A 64 -11.37 -14.17 12.13
CA SER A 64 -12.79 -13.82 11.99
C SER A 64 -13.01 -12.56 11.15
N ASN A 65 -12.02 -11.67 11.11
CA ASN A 65 -12.12 -10.40 10.41
C ASN A 65 -11.61 -10.53 8.96
N THR A 66 -12.00 -9.56 8.14
CA THR A 66 -11.44 -9.33 6.81
C THR A 66 -10.72 -8.00 6.76
N TYR A 67 -9.83 -7.86 5.78
CA TYR A 67 -8.96 -6.72 5.63
C TYR A 67 -8.93 -6.26 4.16
N ALA A 68 -8.69 -4.96 3.97
CA ALA A 68 -8.44 -4.37 2.67
C ALA A 68 -6.99 -3.88 2.60
N LEU A 69 -6.34 -4.12 1.46
CA LEU A 69 -5.01 -3.60 1.15
C LEU A 69 -5.12 -2.52 0.09
N LEU A 70 -4.51 -1.37 0.34
CA LEU A 70 -4.29 -0.31 -0.64
C LEU A 70 -2.78 -0.11 -0.86
N LEU A 71 -2.34 -0.06 -2.11
CA LEU A 71 -1.03 0.44 -2.50
C LEU A 71 -1.20 1.77 -3.24
N VAL A 72 -0.58 2.82 -2.70
CA VAL A 72 -0.66 4.17 -3.26
C VAL A 72 0.71 4.83 -3.40
N ASP A 73 0.84 5.72 -4.38
CA ASP A 73 2.04 6.52 -4.62
C ASP A 73 1.73 8.01 -4.42
N PRO A 74 2.19 8.65 -3.33
CA PRO A 74 2.00 10.08 -3.06
C PRO A 74 2.84 10.98 -3.99
N ASP A 75 3.76 10.41 -4.77
CA ASP A 75 4.75 11.15 -5.55
C ASP A 75 4.42 11.17 -7.04
N ALA A 76 3.30 10.61 -7.50
CA ALA A 76 3.00 10.62 -8.94
C ALA A 76 2.69 12.04 -9.47
N PRO A 77 3.16 12.42 -10.68
CA PRO A 77 4.07 11.68 -11.55
C PRO A 77 5.55 11.78 -11.16
N THR A 78 5.96 12.78 -10.37
CA THR A 78 7.30 12.87 -9.76
C THR A 78 7.21 13.52 -8.37
N PRO A 79 8.12 13.19 -7.43
CA PRO A 79 8.11 13.79 -6.09
C PRO A 79 8.16 15.33 -6.09
N ASP A 80 8.79 15.93 -7.11
CA ASP A 80 8.95 17.39 -7.25
C ASP A 80 7.70 18.10 -7.80
N ASP A 81 6.87 17.43 -8.60
CA ASP A 81 5.59 17.93 -9.13
C ASP A 81 4.50 16.85 -8.99
N PRO A 82 4.05 16.52 -7.76
CA PRO A 82 3.19 15.36 -7.49
C PRO A 82 1.71 15.67 -7.79
N LYS A 83 1.40 16.21 -8.98
CA LYS A 83 0.03 16.59 -9.38
C LYS A 83 -0.96 15.42 -9.52
N PHE A 84 -0.46 14.19 -9.54
CA PHE A 84 -1.26 12.95 -9.56
C PHE A 84 -1.11 12.15 -8.27
N ALA A 85 -0.61 12.78 -7.20
CA ALA A 85 -0.36 12.20 -5.89
C ALA A 85 -1.48 11.27 -5.41
N TYR A 86 -1.09 10.26 -4.66
CA TYR A 86 -1.94 9.15 -4.24
C TYR A 86 -2.45 8.37 -5.45
N TRP A 87 -1.57 8.08 -6.40
CA TRP A 87 -1.89 7.21 -7.51
C TRP A 87 -2.23 5.81 -6.98
N ARG A 88 -3.38 5.28 -7.37
CA ARG A 88 -3.88 3.97 -6.92
C ARG A 88 -3.23 2.85 -7.74
N HIS A 89 -2.29 2.13 -7.13
CA HIS A 89 -1.58 1.02 -7.78
C HIS A 89 -2.29 -0.32 -7.61
N TRP A 90 -2.84 -0.60 -6.44
CA TRP A 90 -3.46 -1.90 -6.16
C TRP A 90 -4.46 -1.77 -5.02
N VAL A 91 -5.65 -2.36 -5.19
CA VAL A 91 -6.64 -2.44 -4.12
C VAL A 91 -7.29 -3.81 -4.09
N VAL A 92 -7.23 -4.46 -2.93
CA VAL A 92 -7.85 -5.76 -2.67
C VAL A 92 -8.66 -5.67 -1.39
N SER A 93 -9.82 -6.32 -1.36
CA SER A 93 -10.73 -6.38 -0.20
C SER A 93 -11.04 -7.82 0.15
N GLY A 94 -11.48 -8.06 1.38
CA GLY A 94 -11.85 -9.40 1.85
C GLY A 94 -10.65 -10.30 2.14
N ILE A 95 -9.46 -9.72 2.35
CA ILE A 95 -8.23 -10.45 2.61
C ILE A 95 -8.31 -11.07 4.01
N ARG A 96 -7.80 -12.29 4.18
CA ARG A 96 -7.71 -12.96 5.48
C ARG A 96 -6.27 -13.42 5.78
N PRO A 97 -5.85 -13.42 7.05
CA PRO A 97 -4.58 -14.06 7.40
C PRO A 97 -4.71 -15.58 7.19
N SER A 98 -3.65 -16.22 6.71
CA SER A 98 -3.65 -17.68 6.54
C SER A 98 -3.30 -18.38 7.84
N ALA A 99 -4.12 -19.37 8.23
CA ALA A 99 -3.82 -20.24 9.37
C ALA A 99 -2.81 -21.34 9.02
N LEU A 100 -2.67 -21.68 7.74
CA LEU A 100 -1.84 -22.77 7.23
C LEU A 100 -0.42 -22.30 6.89
N ASP A 101 -0.32 -21.13 6.28
CA ASP A 101 0.94 -20.53 5.88
C ASP A 101 1.01 -19.07 6.33
N LYS A 102 1.69 -18.83 7.45
CA LYS A 102 1.82 -17.46 8.02
C LYS A 102 2.64 -16.52 7.13
N SER A 103 3.28 -17.01 6.07
CA SER A 103 4.03 -16.19 5.13
C SER A 103 3.16 -15.53 4.05
N GLU A 104 1.90 -15.95 3.91
CA GLU A 104 0.98 -15.45 2.89
C GLU A 104 -0.45 -15.23 3.43
N ALA A 105 -1.09 -14.15 3.00
CA ALA A 105 -2.51 -13.89 3.24
C ALA A 105 -3.37 -14.47 2.12
N LEU A 106 -4.61 -14.81 2.44
CA LEU A 106 -5.57 -15.36 1.49
C LEU A 106 -6.27 -14.21 0.76
N LEU A 107 -6.01 -14.09 -0.54
CA LEU A 107 -6.65 -13.15 -1.46
C LEU A 107 -7.70 -13.90 -2.30
N GLU A 108 -8.84 -14.22 -1.68
CA GLU A 108 -9.87 -15.09 -2.28
C GLU A 108 -10.74 -14.38 -3.33
N LYS A 109 -10.75 -13.04 -3.31
CA LYS A 109 -11.53 -12.21 -4.24
C LYS A 109 -10.61 -11.56 -5.27
N PRO A 110 -11.08 -11.32 -6.50
CA PRO A 110 -10.36 -10.50 -7.46
C PRO A 110 -10.04 -9.11 -6.90
N ALA A 111 -8.96 -8.50 -7.39
CA ALA A 111 -8.63 -7.14 -7.01
C ALA A 111 -9.74 -6.16 -7.46
N LEU A 112 -10.03 -5.17 -6.62
CA LEU A 112 -10.92 -4.05 -6.97
C LEU A 112 -10.23 -3.09 -7.93
N THR A 113 -8.92 -2.94 -7.77
CA THR A 113 -8.03 -2.28 -8.72
C THR A 113 -6.85 -3.21 -8.95
N GLU A 114 -6.67 -3.68 -10.17
CA GLU A 114 -5.59 -4.61 -10.50
C GLU A 114 -4.21 -4.01 -10.19
N TYR A 115 -3.24 -4.85 -9.82
CA TYR A 115 -1.89 -4.39 -9.53
C TYR A 115 -1.29 -3.75 -10.78
N LEU A 116 -0.92 -2.47 -10.68
CA LEU A 116 -0.13 -1.76 -11.66
C LEU A 116 1.27 -1.54 -11.09
N ALA A 117 2.28 -2.10 -11.73
CA ALA A 117 3.65 -2.00 -11.27
C ALA A 117 4.14 -0.52 -11.20
N PRO A 118 5.03 -0.20 -10.23
CA PRO A 118 5.80 1.03 -10.23
C PRO A 118 6.39 1.38 -11.60
N GLY A 119 6.11 2.59 -12.08
CA GLY A 119 6.51 3.08 -13.42
C GLY A 119 7.52 4.22 -13.38
N VAL A 120 8.40 4.23 -12.37
CA VAL A 120 9.35 5.33 -12.13
C VAL A 120 10.41 5.36 -13.23
N LYS A 121 10.63 6.54 -13.82
CA LYS A 121 11.66 6.76 -14.83
C LYS A 121 13.05 6.91 -14.19
N ASP A 122 14.10 6.59 -14.94
CA ASP A 122 15.48 6.65 -14.44
C ASP A 122 15.91 8.04 -13.99
N GLU A 123 15.33 9.10 -14.58
CA GLU A 123 15.63 10.49 -14.25
C GLU A 123 14.80 11.03 -13.07
N SER A 124 13.75 10.31 -12.64
CA SER A 124 12.93 10.72 -11.50
C SER A 124 13.63 10.36 -10.20
N ALA A 125 13.48 11.22 -9.18
CA ALA A 125 13.79 10.82 -7.82
C ALA A 125 12.92 9.61 -7.40
N PRO A 126 13.38 8.73 -6.50
CA PRO A 126 12.59 7.57 -6.09
C PRO A 126 11.24 7.95 -5.47
N HIS A 127 10.19 7.21 -5.82
CA HIS A 127 8.83 7.41 -5.33
C HIS A 127 8.55 6.59 -4.06
N ARG A 128 7.68 7.07 -3.18
CA ARG A 128 7.32 6.45 -1.89
C ARG A 128 6.07 5.58 -2.01
N TYR A 129 6.22 4.34 -2.45
CA TYR A 129 5.11 3.39 -2.52
C TYR A 129 4.67 2.94 -1.13
N THR A 130 3.43 3.27 -0.77
CA THR A 130 2.89 3.06 0.58
C THR A 130 1.81 1.98 0.56
N PHE A 131 2.04 0.91 1.32
CA PHE A 131 1.08 -0.18 1.55
C PHE A 131 0.31 0.09 2.84
N LEU A 132 -1.01 0.12 2.73
CA LEU A 132 -1.93 0.45 3.81
C LEU A 132 -2.88 -0.75 4.02
N LEU A 133 -2.79 -1.38 5.19
CA LEU A 133 -3.68 -2.47 5.59
C LEU A 133 -4.78 -1.92 6.47
N TYR A 134 -6.02 -2.08 6.03
CA TYR A 134 -7.22 -1.66 6.75
C TYR A 134 -8.00 -2.87 7.23
N LYS A 135 -8.53 -2.81 8.45
CA LYS A 135 -9.56 -3.72 8.92
C LYS A 135 -10.92 -3.29 8.36
N GLU A 136 -11.66 -4.26 7.84
CA GLU A 136 -13.00 -4.04 7.30
C GLU A 136 -14.06 -4.12 8.42
N PRO A 137 -15.17 -3.36 8.31
CA PRO A 137 -16.35 -3.55 9.14
C PRO A 137 -16.92 -4.98 9.07
N ALA A 138 -17.75 -5.36 10.03
CA ALA A 138 -18.54 -6.57 9.91
C ALA A 138 -19.49 -6.49 8.70
N ASP A 139 -19.72 -7.63 8.04
CA ASP A 139 -20.58 -7.76 6.85
C ASP A 139 -20.20 -6.84 5.67
N PHE A 140 -18.92 -6.45 5.61
CA PHE A 140 -18.41 -5.56 4.59
C PHE A 140 -18.20 -6.27 3.24
N SER A 141 -18.57 -5.58 2.16
CA SER A 141 -18.27 -6.02 0.80
C SER A 141 -18.10 -4.81 -0.11
N LEU A 142 -17.12 -4.89 -0.98
CA LEU A 142 -16.86 -3.92 -2.04
C LEU A 142 -16.94 -4.60 -3.40
N SER A 143 -17.22 -3.78 -4.42
CA SER A 143 -17.22 -4.13 -5.83
C SER A 143 -16.36 -3.14 -6.62
N LYS A 144 -16.01 -3.47 -7.88
CA LYS A 144 -15.25 -2.56 -8.76
C LYS A 144 -15.96 -1.19 -8.93
N SER A 145 -17.28 -1.16 -8.93
CA SER A 145 -18.05 0.10 -9.00
C SER A 145 -17.88 1.01 -7.78
N ASP A 146 -17.46 0.49 -6.63
CA ASP A 146 -17.25 1.29 -5.42
C ASP A 146 -15.91 2.04 -5.42
N ILE A 147 -14.99 1.68 -6.33
CA ILE A 147 -13.64 2.25 -6.39
C ILE A 147 -13.35 3.00 -7.70
N GLY A 148 -13.99 2.60 -8.81
CA GLY A 148 -13.78 3.19 -10.13
C GLY A 148 -13.03 2.26 -11.09
N GLY A 149 -12.67 2.79 -12.25
CA GLY A 149 -12.03 2.03 -13.32
C GLY A 149 -10.52 1.84 -13.14
N GLU A 150 -9.91 1.32 -14.19
CA GLU A 150 -8.48 1.02 -14.27
C GLU A 150 -7.69 2.09 -15.06
N GLU A 151 -8.40 3.03 -15.70
CA GLU A 151 -7.82 4.04 -16.58
C GLU A 151 -7.00 5.07 -15.79
N PHE A 152 -6.13 5.79 -16.50
CA PHE A 152 -5.29 6.84 -15.93
C PHE A 152 -6.08 7.84 -15.07
N VAL A 153 -7.25 8.28 -15.58
CA VAL A 153 -8.10 9.26 -14.91
C VAL A 153 -8.77 8.72 -13.65
N ASP A 154 -8.95 7.40 -13.56
CA ASP A 154 -9.58 6.73 -12.42
C ASP A 154 -8.58 6.40 -11.29
N ARG A 155 -7.30 6.25 -11.64
CA ARG A 155 -6.24 5.91 -10.67
C ARG A 155 -5.54 7.12 -10.06
N ARG A 156 -5.40 8.21 -10.80
CA ARG A 156 -4.70 9.42 -10.34
C ARG A 156 -5.47 10.12 -9.23
N SER A 157 -4.76 10.84 -8.35
CA SER A 157 -5.41 11.74 -7.38
C SER A 157 -6.47 11.05 -6.52
N PHE A 158 -6.22 9.79 -6.12
CA PHE A 158 -7.22 9.00 -5.41
C PHE A 158 -7.44 9.56 -4.00
N GLU A 159 -8.68 9.93 -3.69
CA GLU A 159 -9.07 10.48 -2.38
C GLU A 159 -9.21 9.38 -1.33
N VAL A 160 -8.08 8.74 -0.99
CA VAL A 160 -7.99 7.60 -0.06
C VAL A 160 -8.73 7.87 1.24
N ASN A 161 -8.53 9.04 1.86
CA ASN A 161 -9.17 9.40 3.14
C ASN A 161 -10.69 9.49 3.08
N GLU A 162 -11.22 10.03 1.99
CA GLU A 162 -12.67 10.11 1.81
C GLU A 162 -13.23 8.71 1.59
N TRP A 163 -12.53 7.91 0.78
CA TRP A 163 -12.93 6.56 0.47
C TRP A 163 -12.90 5.64 1.70
N VAL A 164 -11.83 5.63 2.50
CA VAL A 164 -11.73 4.79 3.71
C VAL A 164 -12.74 5.21 4.77
N ARG A 165 -12.97 6.53 4.96
CA ARG A 165 -14.00 7.03 5.89
C ARG A 165 -15.41 6.66 5.44
N LYS A 166 -15.72 6.83 4.16
CA LYS A 166 -17.03 6.46 3.58
C LYS A 166 -17.37 4.99 3.84
N HIS A 167 -16.36 4.13 3.82
CA HIS A 167 -16.52 2.68 3.97
C HIS A 167 -16.23 2.17 5.39
N GLY A 168 -15.92 3.04 6.36
CA GLY A 168 -15.66 2.64 7.75
C GLY A 168 -14.40 1.79 7.95
N LEU A 169 -13.41 1.94 7.07
CA LEU A 169 -12.16 1.18 7.13
C LEU A 169 -11.21 1.75 8.20
N GLU A 170 -10.65 0.86 9.03
CA GLU A 170 -9.75 1.22 10.13
C GLU A 170 -8.29 0.89 9.75
N LEU A 171 -7.38 1.87 9.73
CA LEU A 171 -5.97 1.63 9.42
C LEU A 171 -5.30 0.84 10.55
N VAL A 172 -4.80 -0.36 10.27
CA VAL A 172 -4.21 -1.26 11.27
C VAL A 172 -2.74 -1.59 11.03
N GLY A 173 -2.26 -1.44 9.78
CA GLY A 173 -0.89 -1.71 9.41
C GLY A 173 -0.42 -0.84 8.26
N VAL A 174 0.87 -0.50 8.26
CA VAL A 174 1.53 0.24 7.18
C VAL A 174 2.89 -0.41 6.91
N ASN A 175 3.27 -0.47 5.64
CA ASN A 175 4.66 -0.66 5.24
C ASN A 175 4.92 0.20 3.99
N TRP A 176 6.16 0.50 3.66
CA TRP A 176 6.47 1.35 2.53
C TRP A 176 7.85 1.06 1.95
N MET A 177 8.02 1.37 0.67
CA MET A 177 9.29 1.24 -0.05
C MET A 177 9.58 2.46 -0.91
N LEU A 178 10.84 2.63 -1.27
CA LEU A 178 11.23 3.51 -2.36
C LEU A 178 11.24 2.72 -3.66
N GLY A 179 10.59 3.22 -4.70
CA GLY A 179 10.68 2.66 -6.05
C GLY A 179 11.48 3.57 -6.96
N ALA A 180 12.43 3.02 -7.71
CA ALA A 180 13.28 3.77 -8.63
C ALA A 180 13.41 3.04 -9.97
N GLY A 181 13.65 3.80 -11.05
CA GLY A 181 14.00 3.23 -12.35
C GLY A 181 15.24 2.33 -12.25
N ASP A 182 15.36 1.33 -13.14
CA ASP A 182 16.49 0.39 -13.12
C ASP A 182 17.84 1.10 -13.32
N GLY A 183 17.85 2.21 -14.09
CA GLY A 183 19.02 3.03 -14.37
C GLY A 183 19.25 4.18 -13.39
N TRP A 184 18.35 4.40 -12.41
CA TRP A 184 18.47 5.49 -11.44
C TRP A 184 19.79 5.41 -10.65
N LYS A 185 20.40 6.58 -10.41
CA LYS A 185 21.65 6.77 -9.67
C LYS A 185 21.44 7.84 -8.59
N ALA A 186 21.92 7.56 -7.39
CA ALA A 186 21.86 8.45 -6.23
C ALA A 186 22.83 9.64 -6.34
#